data_AF-A0A928A2Y7-F1
#
_entry.id   AF-A0A928A2Y7-F1
#
_cell.length_a   1.000
_cell.length_b   1.000
_cell.length_c   1.000
_cell.angle_alpha   90.00
_cell.angle_beta   90.00
_cell.angle_gamma   90.00
#
_symmetry.space_group_name_H-M   'P 1'
#
loop_
_entity.id
_entity.type
_entity.pdbx_description
1 polymer ?
#
loop_
_entity_poly.entity_id
_entity_poly.type
_entity_poly.pdbx_seq_one_letter_code
_entity_poly.pdbx_strand_id
1 'polypeptide(L)'
;MAYNYIIVSDDKEAAQNKIEEIKSSVSLDFDFSNYDLNDDSIYSIIDEITTVSLFDSPKFVVISGAAKLSDASDKSLNELVKAMNDRDSENVIIFLFSDDFNHNNENLQRIKKYSSMISIMLKDIPIDEYIKKNLSEDSFTIDNQALALLVSYQEDLSSLKQILSQLKCYKNEDKNITEADIKLLIAPPLDDNVYELIEAVLDNDKKRIFNCFKDLKLQSIQASYLVSMLINKFQELYNVTVLLNSKVSSNDIAAIFGISSGRAYYLVKNAKSTNLDSIKKNLSSLNELEYKIKSGKIDQSLGLELYFLN
;
A
#
# COMPACT_ATOMS: atom_id res chain seq x y z
N MET A 1 30.64 -4.86 22.70
CA MET A 1 29.97 -6.03 22.09
C MET A 1 29.37 -5.53 20.81
N ALA A 2 29.77 -6.08 19.66
CA ALA A 2 29.30 -5.60 18.36
C ALA A 2 27.76 -5.59 18.30
N TYR A 3 27.21 -4.50 17.79
CA TYR A 3 25.77 -4.33 17.61
C TYR A 3 25.36 -4.85 16.24
N ASN A 4 24.97 -6.12 16.19
CA ASN A 4 24.53 -6.75 14.96
C ASN A 4 23.01 -6.63 14.82
N TYR A 5 22.53 -6.13 13.69
CA TYR A 5 21.12 -5.99 13.37
C TYR A 5 20.79 -6.73 12.08
N ILE A 6 19.62 -7.37 12.06
CA ILE A 6 18.97 -7.84 10.84
C ILE A 6 17.74 -6.96 10.66
N ILE A 7 17.74 -6.15 9.60
CA ILE A 7 16.56 -5.36 9.22
C ILE A 7 15.88 -6.09 8.07
N VAL A 8 14.62 -6.48 8.28
CA VAL A 8 13.75 -6.98 7.23
C VAL A 8 12.75 -5.89 6.87
N SER A 9 12.62 -5.56 5.59
CA SER A 9 11.59 -4.62 5.15
C SER A 9 11.07 -4.91 3.74
N ASP A 10 9.80 -4.61 3.52
CA ASP A 10 9.16 -4.54 2.20
C ASP A 10 9.32 -3.15 1.53
N ASP A 11 9.84 -2.15 2.25
CA ASP A 11 10.06 -0.78 1.76
C ASP A 11 11.49 -0.29 2.01
N LYS A 12 12.17 0.12 0.95
CA LYS A 12 13.58 0.55 1.02
C LYS A 12 13.77 1.82 1.86
N GLU A 13 12.84 2.75 1.78
CA GLU A 13 12.92 4.02 2.51
C GLU A 13 12.68 3.80 4.01
N ALA A 14 11.71 2.96 4.37
CA ALA A 14 11.48 2.57 5.76
C ALA A 14 12.71 1.89 6.38
N ALA A 15 13.39 1.01 5.63
CA ALA A 15 14.66 0.44 6.05
C ALA A 15 15.74 1.52 6.25
N GLN A 16 15.89 2.46 5.31
CA GLN A 16 16.86 3.56 5.41
C GLN A 16 16.60 4.47 6.61
N ASN A 17 15.34 4.85 6.85
CA ASN A 17 14.96 5.66 8.01
C ASN A 17 15.33 4.95 9.32
N LYS A 18 15.14 3.62 9.41
CA LYS A 18 15.56 2.85 10.59
C LYS A 18 17.08 2.83 10.76
N ILE A 19 17.84 2.73 9.68
CA ILE A 19 19.31 2.78 9.72
C ILE A 19 19.77 4.12 10.29
N GLU A 20 19.20 5.23 9.84
CA GLU A 20 19.51 6.58 10.37
C GLU A 20 19.06 6.75 11.83
N GLU A 21 17.94 6.15 12.25
CA GLU A 21 17.52 6.12 13.65
C GLU A 21 18.53 5.36 14.52
N ILE A 22 18.99 4.18 14.07
CA ILE A 22 20.01 3.40 14.78
C ILE A 22 21.31 4.21 14.87
N LYS A 23 21.73 4.80 13.76
CA LYS A 23 22.95 5.64 13.69
C LYS A 23 22.89 6.82 14.66
N SER A 24 21.78 7.55 14.69
CA SER A 24 21.61 8.70 15.61
C SER A 24 21.50 8.30 17.08
N SER A 25 21.02 7.09 17.37
CA SER A 25 20.93 6.57 18.74
C SER A 25 22.30 6.23 19.35
N VAL A 26 23.30 5.93 18.52
CA VAL A 26 24.64 5.57 18.96
C VAL A 26 25.54 6.79 18.81
N SER A 27 25.77 7.52 19.90
CA SER A 27 26.51 8.80 19.93
C SER A 27 28.03 8.65 19.74
N LEU A 28 28.46 7.91 18.72
CA LEU A 28 29.85 7.66 18.35
C LEU A 28 30.12 8.18 16.93
N ASP A 29 31.34 8.65 16.67
CA ASP A 29 31.80 8.94 15.31
C ASP A 29 32.19 7.62 14.63
N PHE A 30 31.42 7.20 13.63
CA PHE A 30 31.63 5.94 12.91
C PHE A 30 32.30 6.12 11.56
N ASP A 31 33.14 5.16 11.21
CA ASP A 31 33.56 4.92 9.83
C ASP A 31 32.48 4.14 9.09
N PHE A 32 31.92 4.75 8.05
CA PHE A 32 30.78 4.19 7.34
C PHE A 32 31.20 3.41 6.10
N SER A 33 30.63 2.21 5.93
CA SER A 33 30.86 1.37 4.75
C SER A 33 29.58 0.66 4.31
N ASN A 34 29.39 0.57 2.99
CA ASN A 34 28.28 -0.17 2.38
C ASN A 34 28.83 -1.30 1.53
N TYR A 35 28.21 -2.47 1.64
CA TYR A 35 28.48 -3.65 0.81
C TYR A 35 27.19 -4.17 0.23
N ASP A 36 27.23 -4.71 -0.99
CA ASP A 36 26.13 -5.45 -1.57
C ASP A 36 26.59 -6.87 -1.89
N LEU A 37 26.07 -7.88 -1.19
CA LEU A 37 26.42 -9.28 -1.43
C LEU A 37 26.06 -9.76 -2.85
N ASN A 38 25.29 -8.97 -3.62
CA ASN A 38 25.11 -9.22 -5.03
C ASN A 38 26.41 -9.08 -5.84
N ASP A 39 27.24 -8.10 -5.47
CA ASP A 39 28.46 -7.70 -6.16
C ASP A 39 29.74 -8.02 -5.36
N ASP A 40 29.64 -7.98 -4.03
CA ASP A 40 30.72 -8.20 -3.07
C ASP A 40 30.75 -9.62 -2.51
N SER A 41 31.94 -10.05 -2.11
CA SER A 41 32.13 -11.34 -1.45
C SER A 41 31.85 -11.24 0.06
N ILE A 42 31.37 -12.33 0.65
CA ILE A 42 31.25 -12.45 2.12
C ILE A 42 32.59 -12.24 2.85
N TYR A 43 33.71 -12.57 2.20
CA TYR A 43 35.05 -12.37 2.77
C TYR A 43 35.42 -10.89 2.86
N SER A 44 34.99 -10.07 1.90
CA SER A 44 35.20 -8.61 1.93
C SER A 44 34.55 -7.99 3.17
N ILE A 45 33.36 -8.49 3.54
CA ILE A 45 32.63 -8.07 4.75
C ILE A 45 33.37 -8.53 6.02
N ILE A 46 33.86 -9.77 6.04
CA ILE A 46 34.63 -10.31 7.17
C ILE A 46 35.90 -9.49 7.40
N ASP A 47 36.63 -9.16 6.33
CA ASP A 47 37.84 -8.35 6.39
C ASP A 47 37.52 -6.95 6.92
N GLU A 48 36.44 -6.32 6.46
CA GLU A 48 36.02 -5.00 6.94
C GLU A 48 35.70 -5.00 8.44
N ILE A 49 34.93 -5.98 8.91
CA ILE A 49 34.50 -6.09 10.31
C ILE A 49 35.67 -6.36 11.25
N THR A 50 36.67 -7.12 10.80
CA THR A 50 37.81 -7.54 11.64
C THR A 50 39.00 -6.58 11.60
N THR A 51 39.06 -5.70 10.61
CA THR A 51 40.14 -4.71 10.48
C THR A 51 39.83 -3.48 11.32
N VAL A 52 40.80 -3.03 12.13
CA VAL A 52 40.70 -1.80 12.91
C VAL A 52 40.72 -0.59 11.98
N SER A 53 39.90 0.44 12.25
CA SER A 53 39.97 1.70 11.51
C SER A 53 41.34 2.37 11.69
N LEU A 54 41.78 3.14 10.68
CA LEU A 54 42.98 3.96 10.76
C LEU A 54 42.93 4.97 11.93
N PHE A 55 41.74 5.39 12.35
CA PHE A 55 41.52 6.40 13.39
C PHE A 55 40.99 5.83 14.70
N ASP A 56 41.00 4.50 14.87
CA ASP A 56 40.37 3.78 15.98
C ASP A 56 38.88 4.12 16.17
N SER A 57 38.22 4.63 15.12
CA SER A 57 36.77 4.84 15.11
C SER A 57 36.05 3.49 14.94
N PRO A 58 34.93 3.27 15.66
CA PRO A 58 34.09 2.12 15.41
C PRO A 58 33.52 2.18 13.99
N LYS A 59 33.20 1.02 13.41
CA LYS A 59 32.66 0.93 12.05
C LYS A 59 31.15 0.78 12.04
N PHE A 60 30.49 1.41 11.08
CA PHE A 60 29.08 1.24 10.78
C PHE A 60 28.94 0.63 9.38
N VAL A 61 28.69 -0.68 9.34
CA VAL A 61 28.69 -1.49 8.12
C VAL A 61 27.26 -1.86 7.74
N VAL A 62 26.80 -1.43 6.57
CA VAL A 62 25.48 -1.79 6.03
C VAL A 62 25.66 -2.75 4.85
N ILE A 63 24.96 -3.88 4.91
CA ILE A 63 25.09 -4.99 3.96
C ILE A 63 23.74 -5.20 3.27
N SER A 64 23.63 -4.81 1.99
CA SER A 64 22.50 -5.16 1.13
C SER A 64 22.68 -6.55 0.50
N GLY A 65 21.60 -7.10 -0.06
CA GLY A 65 21.63 -8.43 -0.68
C GLY A 65 21.84 -9.59 0.30
N ALA A 66 21.56 -9.38 1.61
CA ALA A 66 21.86 -10.36 2.66
C ALA A 66 21.11 -11.70 2.49
N ALA A 67 20.06 -11.76 1.66
CA ALA A 67 19.39 -13.00 1.26
C ALA A 67 20.37 -14.05 0.72
N LYS A 68 21.46 -13.66 0.05
CA LYS A 68 22.51 -14.57 -0.45
C LYS A 68 23.24 -15.35 0.65
N LEU A 69 23.18 -14.89 1.90
CA LEU A 69 23.73 -15.63 3.04
C LEU A 69 23.02 -16.98 3.26
N SER A 70 21.80 -17.13 2.74
CA SER A 70 21.08 -18.40 2.71
C SER A 70 21.84 -19.51 2.00
N ASP A 71 22.60 -19.16 0.96
CA ASP A 71 23.36 -20.07 0.10
C ASP A 71 24.87 -20.10 0.43
N ALA A 72 25.29 -19.39 1.49
CA ALA A 72 26.68 -19.33 1.90
C ALA A 72 27.19 -20.71 2.36
N SER A 73 28.46 -21.00 2.07
CA SER A 73 29.12 -22.22 2.56
C SER A 73 29.27 -22.19 4.09
N ASP A 74 29.30 -23.37 4.72
CA ASP A 74 29.52 -23.49 6.17
C ASP A 74 30.81 -22.82 6.64
N LYS A 75 31.87 -22.88 5.84
CA LYS A 75 33.16 -22.27 6.15
C LYS A 75 33.03 -20.76 6.24
N SER A 76 32.54 -20.13 5.18
CA SER A 76 32.39 -18.67 5.12
C SER A 76 31.43 -18.15 6.18
N LEU A 77 30.35 -18.89 6.47
CA LEU A 77 29.37 -18.48 7.49
C LEU A 77 29.94 -18.59 8.91
N ASN A 78 30.75 -19.62 9.20
CA ASN A 78 31.43 -19.74 10.48
C ASN A 78 32.43 -18.61 10.72
N GLU A 79 33.16 -18.20 9.69
CA GLU A 79 34.09 -17.07 9.78
C GLU A 79 33.34 -15.75 10.01
N LEU A 80 32.22 -15.52 9.31
CA LEU A 80 31.36 -14.37 9.53
C LEU A 80 30.80 -14.33 10.96
N VAL A 81 30.22 -15.42 11.44
CA VAL A 81 29.67 -15.51 12.80
C VAL A 81 30.76 -15.28 13.85
N LYS A 82 31.98 -15.76 13.61
CA LYS A 82 33.11 -15.51 14.49
C LYS A 82 33.49 -14.02 14.52
N ALA A 83 33.52 -13.36 13.37
CA ALA A 83 33.77 -11.92 13.26
C ALA A 83 32.68 -11.08 13.94
N MET A 84 31.41 -11.49 13.82
CA MET A 84 30.27 -10.83 14.47
C MET A 84 30.25 -10.97 15.99
N ASN A 85 30.86 -12.02 16.54
CA ASN A 85 30.85 -12.32 17.98
C ASN A 85 32.10 -11.77 18.69
N ASP A 86 32.60 -10.62 18.25
CA ASP A 86 33.63 -9.88 18.96
C ASP A 86 33.00 -9.05 20.08
N ARG A 87 33.39 -9.34 21.33
CA ARG A 87 32.85 -8.70 22.52
C ARG A 87 33.48 -7.34 22.78
N ASP A 88 34.70 -7.13 22.30
CA ASP A 88 35.48 -5.91 22.50
C ASP A 88 35.22 -4.90 21.37
N SER A 89 34.58 -5.33 20.28
CA SER A 89 34.13 -4.46 19.20
C SER A 89 32.95 -3.57 19.61
N GLU A 90 33.02 -2.32 19.15
CA GLU A 90 31.94 -1.32 19.18
C GLU A 90 31.30 -1.12 17.79
N ASN A 91 31.64 -1.98 16.82
CA ASN A 91 31.11 -1.90 15.47
C ASN A 91 29.60 -2.14 15.45
N VAL A 92 28.92 -1.47 14.53
CA VAL A 92 27.51 -1.68 14.18
C VAL A 92 27.45 -2.36 12.82
N ILE A 93 26.80 -3.51 12.75
CA ILE A 93 26.68 -4.30 11.52
C ILE A 93 25.19 -4.48 11.21
N ILE A 94 24.76 -4.08 10.03
CA ILE A 94 23.36 -4.16 9.60
C ILE A 94 23.25 -5.03 8.36
N PHE A 95 22.51 -6.14 8.47
CA PHE A 95 22.13 -6.98 7.33
C PHE A 95 20.73 -6.60 6.86
N LEU A 96 20.61 -6.18 5.60
CA LEU A 96 19.34 -5.80 4.98
C LEU A 96 18.75 -6.97 4.19
N PHE A 97 17.54 -7.36 4.57
CA PHE A 97 16.73 -8.34 3.88
C PHE A 97 15.46 -7.68 3.34
N SER A 98 15.12 -7.99 2.09
CA SER A 98 13.77 -7.83 1.57
C SER A 98 12.82 -8.81 2.27
N ASP A 99 11.50 -8.63 2.19
CA ASP A 99 10.49 -9.54 2.78
C ASP A 99 10.44 -10.94 2.13
N ASP A 100 11.02 -11.12 0.94
CA ASP A 100 10.89 -12.31 0.08
C ASP A 100 11.89 -13.45 0.38
N PHE A 101 12.36 -13.61 1.63
CA PHE A 101 13.35 -14.64 1.98
C PHE A 101 12.82 -15.73 2.91
N ASN A 102 13.44 -16.92 2.83
CA ASN A 102 13.10 -18.03 3.72
C ASN A 102 13.64 -17.77 5.15
N HIS A 103 12.79 -17.24 6.02
CA HIS A 103 13.13 -16.98 7.42
C HIS A 103 13.62 -18.21 8.21
N ASN A 104 13.30 -19.42 7.76
CA ASN A 104 13.63 -20.70 8.40
C ASN A 104 14.94 -21.32 7.86
N ASN A 105 15.62 -20.66 6.93
CA ASN A 105 16.92 -21.14 6.44
C ASN A 105 17.93 -21.26 7.59
N GLU A 106 18.63 -22.41 7.66
CA GLU A 106 19.56 -22.75 8.74
C GLU A 106 20.71 -21.75 8.89
N ASN A 107 21.26 -21.26 7.76
CA ASN A 107 22.33 -20.27 7.76
C ASN A 107 21.86 -18.94 8.35
N LEU A 108 20.64 -18.51 8.03
CA LEU A 108 20.06 -17.30 8.59
C LEU A 108 19.77 -17.45 10.08
N GLN A 109 19.36 -18.63 10.54
CA GLN A 109 19.19 -18.90 11.97
C GLN A 109 20.51 -18.79 12.74
N ARG A 110 21.65 -19.11 12.12
CA ARG A 110 22.98 -18.94 12.73
C ARG A 110 23.34 -17.46 12.89
N ILE A 111 23.05 -16.62 11.90
CA ILE A 111 23.28 -15.16 11.98
C ILE A 111 22.33 -14.52 13.01
N LYS A 112 21.04 -14.92 13.01
CA LYS A 112 20.03 -14.45 13.97
C LYS A 112 20.43 -14.67 15.43
N LYS A 113 21.15 -15.75 15.76
CA LYS A 113 21.63 -16.00 17.14
C LYS A 113 22.55 -14.90 17.69
N TYR A 114 23.23 -14.17 16.81
CA TYR A 114 24.18 -13.12 17.17
C TYR A 114 23.68 -11.72 16.79
N SER A 115 22.41 -11.59 16.37
CA SER A 115 21.84 -10.34 15.86
C SER A 115 20.47 -10.02 16.45
N SER A 116 20.16 -8.74 16.59
CA SER A 116 18.81 -8.28 16.91
C SER A 116 18.00 -8.12 15.63
N MET A 117 16.85 -8.76 15.55
CA MET A 117 15.97 -8.69 14.37
C MET A 117 14.97 -7.53 14.50
N ILE A 118 14.89 -6.70 13.48
CA ILE A 118 13.94 -5.60 13.34
C ILE A 118 13.15 -5.85 12.06
N SER A 119 11.84 -6.01 12.18
CA SER A 119 10.95 -6.22 11.03
C SER A 119 10.10 -4.98 10.80
N ILE A 120 10.14 -4.43 9.58
CA ILE A 120 9.43 -3.23 9.17
C ILE A 120 8.63 -3.56 7.92
N MET A 121 7.39 -3.98 8.11
CA MET A 121 6.49 -4.34 7.02
C MET A 121 5.43 -3.26 6.89
N LEU A 122 5.56 -2.41 5.88
CA LEU A 122 4.55 -1.39 5.58
C LEU A 122 3.19 -2.04 5.35
N LYS A 123 3.12 -3.17 4.63
CA LYS A 123 1.88 -3.92 4.38
C LYS A 123 1.10 -4.29 5.66
N ASP A 124 1.78 -4.43 6.80
CA ASP A 124 1.16 -4.83 8.06
C ASP A 124 0.65 -3.62 8.87
N ILE A 125 0.99 -2.40 8.46
CA ILE A 125 0.53 -1.17 9.09
C ILE A 125 -0.85 -0.81 8.50
N PRO A 126 -1.90 -0.68 9.33
CA PRO A 126 -3.18 -0.17 8.85
C PRO A 126 -2.98 1.18 8.17
N ILE A 127 -3.47 1.32 6.93
CA ILE A 127 -3.26 2.52 6.10
C ILE A 127 -3.70 3.78 6.84
N ASP A 128 -4.79 3.72 7.61
CA ASP A 128 -5.30 4.85 8.37
C ASP A 128 -4.36 5.28 9.51
N GLU A 129 -3.69 4.33 10.18
CA GLU A 129 -2.66 4.62 11.17
C GLU A 129 -1.43 5.23 10.52
N TYR A 130 -1.00 4.71 9.37
CA TYR A 130 0.11 5.26 8.61
C TYR A 130 -0.14 6.73 8.21
N ILE A 131 -1.33 7.02 7.66
CA ILE A 131 -1.74 8.39 7.29
C ILE A 131 -1.68 9.32 8.51
N LYS A 132 -2.31 8.91 9.61
CA LYS A 132 -2.35 9.73 10.84
C LYS A 132 -0.94 10.01 11.36
N LYS A 133 -0.09 8.99 11.43
CA LYS A 133 1.28 9.13 11.91
C LYS A 133 2.07 10.10 11.02
N ASN A 134 2.08 9.86 9.72
CA ASN A 134 2.80 10.69 8.76
C ASN A 134 2.34 12.16 8.78
N LEU A 135 1.04 12.41 8.91
CA LEU A 135 0.51 13.78 9.03
C LEU A 135 0.91 14.43 10.36
N SER A 136 0.85 13.67 11.46
CA SER A 136 1.17 14.19 12.80
C SER A 136 2.63 14.60 12.96
N GLU A 137 3.57 13.94 12.27
CA GLU A 137 5.00 14.30 12.26
C GLU A 137 5.24 15.75 11.82
N ASP A 138 4.42 16.26 10.90
CA ASP A 138 4.50 17.63 10.36
C ASP A 138 3.41 18.57 10.93
N SER A 139 2.78 18.17 12.03
CA SER A 139 1.68 18.90 12.71
C SER A 139 0.43 19.11 11.85
N PHE A 140 0.12 18.18 10.94
CA PHE A 140 -1.13 18.19 10.18
C PHE A 140 -2.21 17.34 10.84
N THR A 141 -3.46 17.74 10.64
CA THR A 141 -4.67 16.97 11.01
C THR A 141 -5.48 16.62 9.77
N ILE A 142 -6.31 15.58 9.87
CA ILE A 142 -7.21 15.14 8.81
C ILE A 142 -8.59 14.82 9.40
N ASP A 143 -9.64 15.31 8.75
CA ASP A 143 -11.00 15.01 9.15
C ASP A 143 -11.31 13.51 8.95
N ASN A 144 -12.18 12.94 9.80
CA ASN A 144 -12.51 11.51 9.71
C ASN A 144 -13.09 11.10 8.34
N GLN A 145 -13.87 11.98 7.70
CA GLN A 145 -14.42 11.74 6.35
C GLN A 145 -13.32 11.78 5.29
N ALA A 146 -12.38 12.71 5.41
CA ALA A 146 -11.25 12.82 4.52
C ALA A 146 -10.35 11.57 4.62
N LEU A 147 -10.04 11.13 5.84
CA LEU A 147 -9.28 9.92 6.07
C LEU A 147 -9.96 8.70 5.46
N ALA A 148 -11.26 8.53 5.69
CA ALA A 148 -12.01 7.41 5.11
C ALA A 148 -11.96 7.41 3.58
N LEU A 149 -12.05 8.60 2.95
CA LEU A 149 -11.95 8.75 1.49
C LEU A 149 -10.55 8.44 0.97
N LEU A 150 -9.52 8.90 1.66
CA LEU A 150 -8.14 8.64 1.25
C LEU A 150 -7.82 7.14 1.31
N VAL A 151 -8.30 6.46 2.36
CA VAL A 151 -8.18 5.00 2.53
C VAL A 151 -9.03 4.23 1.52
N SER A 152 -10.12 4.80 1.00
CA SER A 152 -10.86 4.16 -0.10
C SER A 152 -10.17 4.33 -1.46
N TYR A 153 -9.40 5.41 -1.65
CA TYR A 153 -8.70 5.67 -2.91
C TYR A 153 -7.39 4.91 -3.06
N GLN A 154 -6.72 4.57 -1.96
CA GLN A 154 -5.38 3.98 -1.99
C GLN A 154 -5.32 2.74 -1.10
N GLU A 155 -5.01 1.60 -1.73
CA GLU A 155 -4.73 0.33 -1.04
C GLU A 155 -3.21 0.07 -0.94
N ASP A 156 -2.38 0.87 -1.64
CA ASP A 156 -0.93 0.77 -1.63
C ASP A 156 -0.28 1.95 -0.89
N LEU A 157 0.61 1.63 0.06
CA LEU A 157 1.36 2.62 0.83
C LEU A 157 2.44 3.33 0.01
N SER A 158 2.88 2.73 -1.11
CA SER A 158 3.93 3.30 -1.95
C SER A 158 3.49 4.61 -2.64
N SER A 159 2.26 4.64 -3.18
CA SER A 159 1.64 5.81 -3.82
C SER A 159 1.19 6.86 -2.79
N LEU A 160 0.89 6.43 -1.57
CA LEU A 160 0.34 7.26 -0.52
C LEU A 160 1.32 8.36 -0.06
N LYS A 161 2.63 8.08 -0.02
CA LYS A 161 3.65 9.08 0.37
C LYS A 161 3.61 10.33 -0.51
N GLN A 162 3.49 10.15 -1.83
CA GLN A 162 3.41 11.26 -2.77
C GLN A 162 2.12 12.06 -2.58
N ILE A 163 1.00 11.38 -2.36
CA ILE A 163 -0.30 12.00 -2.12
C ILE A 163 -0.29 12.81 -0.83
N LEU A 164 0.24 12.24 0.26
CA LEU A 164 0.37 12.95 1.55
C LEU A 164 1.27 14.18 1.40
N SER A 165 2.35 14.09 0.64
CA SER A 165 3.23 15.24 0.36
C SER A 165 2.47 16.35 -0.39
N GLN A 166 1.68 16.00 -1.40
CA GLN A 166 0.86 16.98 -2.14
C GLN A 166 -0.19 17.65 -1.24
N LEU A 167 -0.89 16.86 -0.41
CA LEU A 167 -1.87 17.37 0.55
C LEU A 167 -1.21 18.31 1.57
N LYS A 168 -0.03 17.94 2.10
CA LYS A 168 0.75 18.78 3.01
C LYS A 168 1.16 20.09 2.36
N CYS A 169 1.64 20.05 1.11
CA CYS A 169 1.99 21.26 0.37
C CYS A 169 0.77 22.18 0.16
N TYR A 170 -0.38 21.61 -0.20
CA TYR A 170 -1.61 22.39 -0.41
C TYR A 170 -2.17 22.99 0.89
N LYS A 171 -2.06 22.25 2.02
CA LYS A 171 -2.55 22.67 3.34
C LYS A 171 -1.48 23.22 4.28
N ASN A 172 -0.38 23.73 3.75
CA ASN A 172 0.74 24.14 4.58
C ASN A 172 0.39 25.24 5.60
N GLU A 173 -0.56 26.12 5.28
CA GLU A 173 -1.03 27.18 6.19
C GLU A 173 -2.10 26.69 7.19
N ASP A 174 -3.17 26.06 6.68
CA ASP A 174 -4.32 25.64 7.50
C ASP A 174 -4.03 24.40 8.37
N LYS A 175 -3.07 23.57 7.94
CA LYS A 175 -2.68 22.29 8.54
C LYS A 175 -3.81 21.26 8.73
N ASN A 176 -5.04 21.54 8.30
CA ASN A 176 -6.16 20.59 8.33
C ASN A 176 -6.58 20.15 6.92
N ILE A 177 -6.63 18.84 6.70
CA ILE A 177 -7.05 18.21 5.44
C ILE A 177 -8.51 17.76 5.53
N THR A 178 -9.33 18.24 4.59
CA THR A 178 -10.77 17.97 4.50
C THR A 178 -11.12 17.05 3.33
N GLU A 179 -12.36 16.54 3.30
CA GLU A 179 -12.84 15.68 2.20
C GLU A 179 -12.82 16.43 0.85
N ALA A 180 -13.08 17.74 0.87
CA ALA A 180 -13.07 18.57 -0.33
C ALA A 180 -11.66 18.69 -0.93
N ASP A 181 -10.63 18.74 -0.09
CA ASP A 181 -9.24 18.84 -0.56
C ASP A 181 -8.79 17.55 -1.27
N ILE A 182 -9.20 16.40 -0.75
CA ILE A 182 -8.95 15.10 -1.38
C ILE A 182 -9.60 15.04 -2.75
N LYS A 183 -10.89 15.38 -2.85
CA LYS A 183 -11.62 15.36 -4.13
C LYS A 183 -11.06 16.35 -5.16
N LEU A 184 -10.42 17.42 -4.70
CA LEU A 184 -9.82 18.42 -5.57
C LEU A 184 -8.45 17.98 -6.12
N LEU A 185 -7.61 17.39 -5.27
CA LEU A 185 -6.20 17.14 -5.60
C LEU A 185 -5.94 15.71 -6.08
N ILE A 186 -6.75 14.76 -5.65
CA ILE A 186 -6.49 13.34 -5.86
C ILE A 186 -7.53 12.82 -6.84
N ALA A 187 -7.05 12.34 -7.98
CA ALA A 187 -7.91 11.68 -8.95
C ALA A 187 -8.50 10.40 -8.31
N PRO A 188 -9.84 10.25 -8.32
CA PRO A 188 -10.47 9.03 -7.83
C PRO A 188 -10.05 7.82 -8.67
N PRO A 189 -9.85 6.65 -8.05
CA PRO A 189 -9.72 5.38 -8.77
C PRO A 189 -10.86 5.16 -9.76
N LEU A 190 -10.61 4.34 -10.77
CA LEU A 190 -11.62 4.01 -11.76
C LEU A 190 -12.89 3.41 -11.12
N ASP A 191 -12.72 2.52 -10.15
CA ASP A 191 -13.84 1.91 -9.42
C ASP A 191 -14.74 2.97 -8.76
N ASP A 192 -14.17 4.02 -8.18
CA ASP A 192 -14.91 5.12 -7.56
C ASP A 192 -15.59 6.01 -8.60
N ASN A 193 -14.95 6.28 -9.75
CA ASN A 193 -15.60 6.98 -10.86
C ASN A 193 -16.83 6.21 -11.37
N VAL A 194 -16.75 4.88 -11.41
CA VAL A 194 -17.90 4.03 -11.80
C VAL A 194 -18.98 4.05 -10.73
N TYR A 195 -18.64 4.11 -9.44
CA TYR A 195 -19.64 4.30 -8.39
C TYR A 195 -20.37 5.64 -8.51
N GLU A 196 -19.65 6.72 -8.82
CA GLU A 196 -20.27 8.03 -9.04
C GLU A 196 -21.29 7.98 -10.19
N LEU A 197 -20.94 7.29 -11.27
CA LEU A 197 -21.84 7.05 -12.39
C LEU A 197 -23.07 6.22 -11.97
N ILE A 198 -22.91 5.22 -11.11
CA ILE A 198 -24.02 4.42 -10.60
C ILE A 198 -24.97 5.24 -9.74
N GLU A 199 -24.44 6.08 -8.84
CA GLU A 199 -25.26 7.02 -8.07
C GLU A 199 -26.07 7.92 -9.01
N ALA A 200 -25.41 8.49 -10.03
CA ALA A 200 -26.08 9.33 -11.01
C ALA A 200 -27.20 8.58 -11.78
N VAL A 201 -26.97 7.31 -12.12
CA VAL A 201 -27.97 6.44 -12.75
C VAL A 201 -29.15 6.17 -11.81
N LEU A 202 -28.90 5.89 -10.54
CA LEU A 202 -29.92 5.63 -9.53
C LEU A 202 -30.76 6.87 -9.21
N ASP A 203 -30.12 8.04 -9.16
CA ASP A 203 -30.77 9.34 -8.95
C ASP A 203 -31.49 9.84 -10.22
N ASN A 204 -31.29 9.16 -11.35
CA ASN A 204 -31.76 9.55 -12.67
C ASN A 204 -31.30 10.96 -13.10
N ASP A 205 -30.12 11.40 -12.62
CA ASP A 205 -29.51 12.67 -12.98
C ASP A 205 -28.75 12.54 -14.32
N LYS A 206 -29.46 12.74 -15.42
CA LYS A 206 -28.89 12.63 -16.77
C LYS A 206 -27.66 13.53 -16.97
N LYS A 207 -27.62 14.72 -16.36
CA LYS A 207 -26.48 15.63 -16.51
C LYS A 207 -25.24 15.04 -15.84
N ARG A 208 -25.38 14.53 -14.61
CA ARG A 208 -24.27 13.87 -13.89
C ARG A 208 -23.82 12.60 -14.62
N ILE A 209 -24.76 11.78 -15.09
CA ILE A 209 -24.46 10.57 -15.88
C ILE A 209 -23.57 10.88 -17.09
N PHE A 210 -23.95 11.85 -17.92
CA PHE A 210 -23.19 12.17 -19.13
C PHE A 210 -21.86 12.87 -18.84
N ASN A 211 -21.73 13.59 -17.72
CA ASN A 211 -20.44 14.12 -17.28
C ASN A 211 -19.48 12.98 -16.88
N CYS A 212 -19.90 12.10 -15.97
CA CYS A 212 -19.09 10.95 -15.56
C CYS A 212 -18.74 10.05 -16.75
N PHE A 213 -19.70 9.79 -17.65
CA PHE A 213 -19.46 9.00 -18.84
C PHE A 213 -18.42 9.63 -19.79
N LYS A 214 -18.47 10.96 -19.95
CA LYS A 214 -17.48 11.69 -20.75
C LYS A 214 -16.08 11.57 -20.15
N ASP A 215 -15.95 11.71 -18.84
CA ASP A 215 -14.66 11.63 -18.15
C ASP A 215 -14.05 10.23 -18.27
N LEU A 216 -14.87 9.18 -18.09
CA LEU A 216 -14.46 7.79 -18.33
C LEU A 216 -14.03 7.55 -19.79
N LYS A 217 -14.72 8.17 -20.76
CA LYS A 217 -14.35 8.08 -22.18
C LYS A 217 -13.02 8.79 -22.47
N LEU A 218 -12.75 9.92 -21.81
CA LEU A 218 -11.45 10.62 -21.92
C LEU A 218 -10.29 9.77 -21.38
N GLN A 219 -10.56 8.93 -20.38
CA GLN A 219 -9.62 7.92 -19.88
C GLN A 219 -9.47 6.70 -20.84
N SER A 220 -10.02 6.77 -22.05
CA SER A 220 -9.97 5.71 -23.08
C SER A 220 -10.60 4.39 -22.66
N ILE A 221 -11.60 4.45 -21.77
CA ILE A 221 -12.32 3.27 -21.29
C ILE A 221 -13.31 2.83 -22.36
N GLN A 222 -13.23 1.55 -22.74
CA GLN A 222 -14.13 0.98 -23.73
C GLN A 222 -15.54 0.80 -23.17
N ALA A 223 -16.56 1.09 -23.98
CA ALA A 223 -17.96 1.01 -23.54
C ALA A 223 -18.36 -0.39 -23.08
N SER A 224 -17.92 -1.45 -23.77
CA SER A 224 -18.17 -2.84 -23.35
C SER A 224 -17.56 -3.15 -21.98
N TYR A 225 -16.34 -2.69 -21.71
CA TYR A 225 -15.70 -2.84 -20.41
C TYR A 225 -16.46 -2.06 -19.32
N LEU A 226 -16.90 -0.84 -19.62
CA LEU A 226 -17.72 -0.05 -18.69
C LEU A 226 -19.05 -0.72 -18.37
N VAL A 227 -19.72 -1.36 -19.35
CA VAL A 227 -20.93 -2.17 -19.10
C VAL A 227 -20.64 -3.28 -18.09
N SER A 228 -19.56 -4.05 -18.28
CA SER A 228 -19.19 -5.11 -17.36
C SER A 228 -18.84 -4.57 -15.97
N MET A 229 -18.17 -3.42 -15.87
CA MET A 229 -17.91 -2.75 -14.59
C MET A 229 -19.21 -2.34 -13.88
N LEU A 230 -20.14 -1.72 -14.60
CA LEU A 230 -21.44 -1.34 -14.05
C LEU A 230 -22.20 -2.56 -13.51
N ILE A 231 -22.22 -3.67 -14.26
CA ILE A 231 -22.85 -4.92 -13.81
C ILE A 231 -22.24 -5.39 -12.49
N ASN A 232 -20.91 -5.51 -12.43
CA ASN A 232 -20.20 -5.97 -11.23
C ASN A 232 -20.50 -5.07 -10.02
N LYS A 233 -20.49 -3.75 -10.22
CA LYS A 233 -20.73 -2.77 -9.15
C LYS A 233 -22.18 -2.72 -8.69
N PHE A 234 -23.15 -2.90 -9.59
CA PHE A 234 -24.54 -3.08 -9.18
C PHE A 234 -24.76 -4.42 -8.44
N GLN A 235 -24.03 -5.49 -8.79
CA GLN A 235 -24.05 -6.76 -8.04
C GLN A 235 -23.43 -6.57 -6.65
N GLU A 236 -22.34 -5.82 -6.55
CA GLU A 236 -21.71 -5.45 -5.28
C GLU A 236 -22.70 -4.70 -4.37
N LEU A 237 -23.36 -3.66 -4.90
CA LEU A 237 -24.43 -2.94 -4.18
C LEU A 237 -25.60 -3.84 -3.78
N TYR A 238 -26.03 -4.74 -4.66
CA TYR A 238 -27.09 -5.69 -4.36
C TYR A 238 -26.73 -6.58 -3.16
N ASN A 239 -25.55 -7.20 -3.21
CA ASN A 239 -25.07 -8.11 -2.17
C ASN A 239 -24.95 -7.39 -0.82
N VAL A 240 -24.37 -6.19 -0.82
CA VAL A 240 -24.23 -5.38 0.40
C VAL A 240 -25.60 -5.00 0.96
N THR A 241 -26.55 -4.60 0.11
CA THR A 241 -27.92 -4.27 0.54
C THR A 241 -28.62 -5.48 1.19
N VAL A 242 -28.45 -6.68 0.62
CA VAL A 242 -28.99 -7.93 1.19
C VAL A 242 -28.36 -8.27 2.55
N LEU A 243 -27.05 -8.09 2.68
CA LEU A 243 -26.33 -8.31 3.95
C LEU A 243 -26.77 -7.32 5.04
N LEU A 244 -26.91 -6.05 4.69
CA LEU A 244 -27.43 -5.02 5.61
C LEU A 244 -28.86 -5.35 6.07
N ASN A 245 -29.73 -5.80 5.17
CA ASN A 245 -31.08 -6.25 5.52
C ASN A 245 -31.06 -7.49 6.43
N SER A 246 -30.02 -8.30 6.34
CA SER A 246 -29.76 -9.45 7.20
C SER A 246 -29.06 -9.09 8.53
N LYS A 247 -28.92 -7.78 8.83
CA LYS A 247 -28.27 -7.22 10.03
C LYS A 247 -26.78 -7.54 10.17
N VAL A 248 -26.09 -7.82 9.06
CA VAL A 248 -24.63 -7.97 9.06
C VAL A 248 -23.99 -6.60 9.31
N SER A 249 -22.96 -6.55 10.15
CA SER A 249 -22.29 -5.29 10.49
C SER A 249 -21.40 -4.78 9.34
N SER A 250 -21.09 -3.49 9.33
CA SER A 250 -20.18 -2.91 8.33
C SER A 250 -18.78 -3.54 8.38
N ASN A 251 -18.33 -3.96 9.56
CA ASN A 251 -17.03 -4.60 9.75
C ASN A 251 -17.03 -6.02 9.17
N ASP A 252 -18.12 -6.76 9.38
CA ASP A 252 -18.27 -8.10 8.80
C ASP A 252 -18.40 -8.02 7.27
N ILE A 253 -19.07 -6.99 6.74
CA ILE A 253 -19.12 -6.73 5.30
C ILE A 253 -17.71 -6.48 4.75
N ALA A 254 -16.90 -5.66 5.42
CA ALA A 254 -15.51 -5.44 5.01
C ALA A 254 -14.72 -6.76 4.93
N ALA A 255 -14.86 -7.62 5.95
CA ALA A 255 -14.21 -8.92 5.99
C ALA A 255 -14.72 -9.90 4.91
N ILE A 256 -16.03 -9.93 4.65
CA ILE A 256 -16.65 -10.79 3.61
C ILE A 256 -16.12 -10.42 2.22
N PHE A 257 -15.99 -9.12 1.94
CA PHE A 257 -15.52 -8.62 0.65
C PHE A 257 -13.99 -8.51 0.55
N GLY A 258 -13.27 -8.65 1.67
CA GLY A 258 -11.81 -8.49 1.71
C GLY A 258 -11.36 -7.07 1.38
N ILE A 259 -12.12 -6.05 1.78
CA ILE A 259 -11.88 -4.64 1.45
C ILE A 259 -11.52 -3.81 2.69
N SER A 260 -10.88 -2.66 2.48
CA SER A 260 -10.55 -1.72 3.55
C SER A 260 -11.78 -1.16 4.26
N SER A 261 -11.61 -0.70 5.49
CA SER A 261 -12.67 -0.07 6.30
C SER A 261 -13.24 1.19 5.63
N GLY A 262 -12.39 2.00 4.99
CA GLY A 262 -12.79 3.17 4.20
C GLY A 262 -13.67 2.78 3.01
N ARG A 263 -13.24 1.78 2.23
CA ARG A 263 -14.01 1.26 1.09
C ARG A 263 -15.35 0.67 1.54
N ALA A 264 -15.36 -0.10 2.62
CA ALA A 264 -16.58 -0.63 3.22
C ALA A 264 -17.53 0.48 3.70
N TYR A 265 -17.01 1.57 4.28
CA TYR A 265 -17.81 2.70 4.71
C TYR A 265 -18.59 3.33 3.55
N TYR A 266 -17.93 3.65 2.44
CA TYR A 266 -18.59 4.23 1.26
C TYR A 266 -19.56 3.24 0.60
N LEU A 267 -19.16 1.97 0.51
CA LEU A 267 -20.01 0.92 -0.05
C LEU A 267 -21.31 0.74 0.75
N VAL A 268 -21.22 0.69 2.08
CA VAL A 268 -22.39 0.61 2.98
C VAL A 268 -23.23 1.89 2.93
N LYS A 269 -22.59 3.06 2.88
CA LYS A 269 -23.29 4.35 2.73
C LYS A 269 -24.15 4.35 1.46
N ASN A 270 -23.58 3.94 0.33
CA ASN A 270 -24.24 3.92 -0.96
C ASN A 270 -25.34 2.85 -1.04
N ALA A 271 -25.11 1.68 -0.45
CA ALA A 271 -26.14 0.64 -0.36
C ALA A 271 -27.36 1.11 0.48
N LYS A 272 -27.14 1.84 1.58
CA LYS A 272 -28.22 2.35 2.44
C LYS A 272 -29.09 3.41 1.76
N SER A 273 -28.55 4.20 0.84
CA SER A 273 -29.30 5.22 0.12
C SER A 273 -30.05 4.68 -1.09
N THR A 274 -29.93 3.39 -1.41
CA THR A 274 -30.42 2.82 -2.67
C THR A 274 -31.61 1.88 -2.48
N ASN A 275 -32.59 1.96 -3.38
CA ASN A 275 -33.71 1.01 -3.43
C ASN A 275 -33.32 -0.31 -4.13
N LEU A 276 -33.54 -1.43 -3.45
CA LEU A 276 -33.21 -2.78 -3.93
C LEU A 276 -33.91 -3.16 -5.25
N ASP A 277 -35.14 -2.71 -5.49
CA ASP A 277 -35.85 -2.93 -6.75
C ASP A 277 -35.23 -2.12 -7.90
N SER A 278 -34.71 -0.93 -7.60
CA SER A 278 -33.99 -0.10 -8.58
C SER A 278 -32.66 -0.76 -8.98
N ILE A 279 -31.95 -1.36 -8.03
CA ILE A 279 -30.74 -2.16 -8.31
C ILE A 279 -31.08 -3.34 -9.21
N LYS A 280 -32.11 -4.13 -8.88
CA LYS A 280 -32.53 -5.28 -9.68
C LYS A 280 -32.92 -4.90 -11.11
N LYS A 281 -33.67 -3.80 -11.27
CA LYS A 281 -34.07 -3.30 -12.59
C LYS A 281 -32.84 -2.95 -13.42
N ASN A 282 -31.90 -2.19 -12.86
CA ASN A 282 -30.68 -1.80 -13.55
C ASN A 282 -29.81 -3.01 -13.91
N LEU A 283 -29.65 -3.97 -12.99
CA LEU A 283 -28.95 -5.24 -13.28
C LEU A 283 -29.58 -5.98 -14.46
N SER A 284 -30.91 -6.10 -14.49
CA SER A 284 -31.60 -6.77 -15.59
C SER A 284 -31.35 -6.06 -16.93
N SER A 285 -31.49 -4.74 -16.96
CA SER A 285 -31.26 -3.91 -18.16
C SER A 285 -29.81 -3.98 -18.64
N LEU A 286 -28.84 -3.92 -17.73
CA LEU A 286 -27.41 -4.01 -18.07
C LEU A 286 -27.03 -5.39 -18.58
N ASN A 287 -27.55 -6.47 -18.00
CA ASN A 287 -27.31 -7.84 -18.50
C ASN A 287 -27.90 -8.03 -19.91
N GLU A 288 -29.09 -7.48 -20.18
CA GLU A 288 -29.68 -7.51 -21.51
C GLU A 288 -28.84 -6.70 -22.51
N LEU A 289 -28.37 -5.52 -22.11
CA LEU A 289 -27.47 -4.69 -22.91
C LEU A 289 -26.18 -5.45 -23.24
N GLU A 290 -25.54 -6.05 -22.24
CA GLU A 290 -24.29 -6.80 -22.42
C GLU A 290 -24.47 -7.96 -23.41
N TYR A 291 -25.59 -8.69 -23.32
CA TYR A 291 -25.95 -9.72 -24.28
C TYR A 291 -26.12 -9.16 -25.70
N LYS A 292 -26.84 -8.03 -25.87
CA LYS A 292 -27.02 -7.38 -27.18
C LYS A 292 -25.69 -6.93 -27.78
N ILE A 293 -24.78 -6.38 -26.96
CA ILE A 293 -23.44 -5.98 -27.39
C ILE A 293 -22.63 -7.20 -27.82
N LYS A 294 -22.51 -8.23 -26.96
CA LYS A 294 -21.71 -9.44 -27.24
C LYS A 294 -22.24 -10.25 -28.43
N SER A 295 -23.55 -10.17 -28.71
CA SER A 295 -24.17 -10.82 -29.88
C SER A 295 -24.16 -9.96 -31.15
N GLY A 296 -23.56 -8.76 -31.12
CA GLY A 296 -23.48 -7.85 -32.27
C GLY A 296 -24.83 -7.22 -32.68
N LYS A 297 -25.84 -7.30 -31.81
CA LYS A 297 -27.18 -6.73 -32.06
C LYS A 297 -27.23 -5.21 -31.88
N ILE A 298 -26.26 -4.64 -31.16
CA ILE A 298 -26.13 -3.19 -30.94
C ILE A 298 -24.66 -2.80 -30.85
N ASP A 299 -24.32 -1.61 -31.36
CA ASP A 299 -23.01 -1.01 -31.09
C ASP A 299 -22.86 -0.72 -29.60
N GLN A 300 -21.66 -0.97 -29.07
CA GLN A 300 -21.36 -0.84 -27.65
C GLN A 300 -21.52 0.59 -27.12
N SER A 301 -21.14 1.61 -27.90
CA SER A 301 -21.21 3.00 -27.47
C SER A 301 -22.66 3.48 -27.49
N LEU A 302 -23.34 3.22 -28.61
CA LEU A 302 -24.75 3.57 -28.76
C LEU A 302 -25.62 2.85 -27.73
N GLY A 303 -25.39 1.56 -27.49
CA GLY A 303 -26.17 0.78 -26.53
C GLY A 303 -26.05 1.29 -25.11
N LEU A 304 -24.84 1.70 -24.70
CA LEU A 304 -24.62 2.28 -23.38
C LEU A 304 -25.23 3.69 -23.26
N GLU A 305 -25.12 4.53 -24.28
CA GLU A 305 -25.77 5.86 -24.30
C GLU A 305 -27.31 5.73 -24.22
N LEU A 306 -27.91 4.77 -24.93
CA LEU A 306 -29.34 4.49 -24.85
C LEU A 306 -29.76 3.96 -23.48
N TYR A 307 -28.93 3.14 -22.83
CA TYR A 307 -29.18 2.72 -21.45
C TYR A 307 -29.23 3.94 -20.51
N PHE A 308 -28.30 4.88 -20.64
CA PHE A 308 -28.28 6.08 -19.81
C PHE A 308 -29.45 7.04 -20.07
N LEU A 309 -30.07 7.02 -21.25
CA LEU A 309 -31.23 7.85 -21.56
C LEU A 309 -32.54 7.32 -21.01
N ASN A 310 -32.69 5.99 -20.92
CA ASN A 310 -33.90 5.33 -20.42
C ASN A 310 -33.96 5.26 -18.89
#